data_AF-A0A931XCJ6-F1
#
_entry.id   AF-A0A931XCJ6-F1
#
_cell.length_a   1.000
_cell.length_b   1.000
_cell.length_c   1.000
_cell.angle_alpha   90.00
_cell.angle_beta   90.00
_cell.angle_gamma   90.00
#
_symmetry.space_group_name_H-M   'P 1'
#
loop_
_entity.id
_entity.type
_entity.pdbx_description
1 polymer ?
#
loop_
_entity_poly.entity_id
_entity_poly.type
_entity_poly.pdbx_seq_one_letter_code
_entity_poly.pdbx_strand_id
1 'polypeptide(L)' 'MSYKTITKFSLRTMYGMSQSSLQKLMNDVFFEDLKEAGYQKNMKIIPPKVLKKFYDLFGEPILE' A
#
# COMPACT_ATOMS: atom_id res chain seq x y z
N MET A 1 -17.42 12.20 1.38
CA MET A 1 -16.06 11.74 1.72
C MET A 1 -15.17 12.02 0.52
N SER A 2 -14.18 12.92 0.64
CA SER A 2 -13.19 13.12 -0.42
C SER A 2 -12.30 11.89 -0.45
N TYR A 3 -12.37 11.08 -1.50
CA TYR A 3 -11.45 9.96 -1.69
C TYR A 3 -10.05 10.56 -1.88
N LYS A 4 -9.28 10.70 -0.80
CA LYS A 4 -7.86 11.06 -0.90
C LYS A 4 -7.20 9.97 -1.73
N THR A 5 -6.77 10.32 -2.94
CA THR A 5 -6.01 9.43 -3.81
C THR A 5 -4.72 9.04 -3.10
N ILE A 6 -4.64 7.81 -2.58
CA ILE A 6 -3.46 7.32 -1.90
C ILE A 6 -2.44 6.86 -2.94
N THR A 7 -1.25 7.44 -2.87
CA THR A 7 -0.10 7.03 -3.69
C THR A 7 0.88 6.22 -2.85
N LYS A 8 1.80 5.50 -3.50
CA LYS A 8 2.93 4.85 -2.80
C LYS A 8 3.76 5.82 -1.97
N PHE A 9 3.86 7.08 -2.42
CA PHE A 9 4.51 8.15 -1.66
C PHE A 9 3.75 8.46 -0.37
N SER A 10 2.43 8.60 -0.44
CA SER A 10 1.63 8.85 0.76
C SER A 10 1.72 7.66 1.71
N LEU A 11 1.68 6.44 1.17
CA LEU A 11 1.77 5.21 1.93
C LEU A 11 3.12 5.12 2.68
N ARG A 12 4.27 5.30 1.99
CA ARG A 12 5.57 5.23 2.67
C ARG A 12 5.72 6.29 3.76
N THR A 13 5.13 7.48 3.56
CA THR A 13 5.15 8.55 4.56
C THR A 13 4.30 8.18 5.78
N MET A 14 3.10 7.60 5.58
CA MET A 14 2.23 7.16 6.68
C MET A 14 2.90 6.10 7.57
N TYR A 15 3.72 5.22 6.99
CA TYR A 15 4.45 4.20 7.74
C TYR A 15 5.88 4.58 8.11
N GLY A 16 6.31 5.83 7.83
CA GLY A 16 7.67 6.29 8.12
C GLY A 16 8.78 5.46 7.46
N MET A 17 8.52 4.83 6.30
CA MET A 17 9.45 3.89 5.67
C MET A 17 10.04 4.41 4.34
N SER A 18 11.14 3.81 3.93
CA SER A 18 11.76 4.10 2.63
C SER A 18 10.94 3.55 1.47
N GLN A 19 11.16 4.10 0.27
CA GLN A 19 10.51 3.60 -0.95
C GLN A 19 10.88 2.14 -1.25
N SER A 20 12.15 1.76 -1.04
CA SER A 20 12.62 0.39 -1.27
C SER A 20 11.98 -0.60 -0.30
N SER A 21 11.84 -0.23 0.98
CA SER A 21 11.13 -1.04 1.98
C SER A 21 9.67 -1.26 1.59
N LEU A 22 8.96 -0.20 1.20
CA LEU A 22 7.58 -0.33 0.75
C LEU A 22 7.47 -1.20 -0.51
N GLN A 23 8.38 -1.03 -1.48
CA GLN A 23 8.40 -1.86 -2.68
C GLN A 23 8.65 -3.32 -2.35
N LYS A 24 9.60 -3.65 -1.47
CA LYS A 24 9.86 -5.02 -1.03
C LYS A 24 8.62 -5.65 -0.39
N LEU A 25 7.95 -4.91 0.49
CA LEU A 25 6.70 -5.38 1.11
C LEU A 25 5.60 -5.64 0.07
N MET A 26 5.30 -4.66 -0.79
CA MET A 26 4.18 -4.80 -1.73
C MET A 26 4.48 -5.71 -2.93
N ASN A 27 5.72 -5.75 -3.43
CA ASN A 27 6.09 -6.45 -4.66
C ASN A 27 6.67 -7.84 -4.44
N ASP A 28 7.18 -8.13 -3.25
CA ASP A 28 7.83 -9.40 -2.93
C ASP A 28 7.09 -10.13 -1.81
N VAL A 29 6.82 -9.45 -0.68
CA VAL A 29 6.22 -10.10 0.51
C VAL A 29 4.71 -10.35 0.34
N PHE A 30 3.96 -9.33 -0.07
CA PHE A 30 2.49 -9.36 -0.13
C PHE A 30 1.94 -9.39 -1.56
N PHE A 31 2.78 -9.63 -2.55
CA PHE A 31 2.40 -9.43 -3.94
C PHE A 31 1.23 -10.31 -4.37
N GLU A 32 1.25 -11.60 -4.07
CA GLU A 32 0.17 -12.51 -4.47
C GLU A 32 -1.15 -12.14 -3.79
N ASP A 33 -1.15 -11.80 -2.49
CA ASP A 33 -2.35 -11.35 -1.78
C ASP A 33 -2.91 -10.02 -2.30
N LEU A 34 -2.04 -9.08 -2.62
CA LEU A 34 -2.44 -7.77 -3.15
C LEU A 34 -2.91 -7.87 -4.60
N LYS A 35 -2.36 -8.81 -5.37
CA LYS A 35 -2.74 -9.07 -6.77
C LYS A 35 -4.18 -9.55 -6.87
N GLU A 36 -4.67 -10.34 -5.91
CA GLU A 36 -6.10 -10.68 -5.81
C GLU A 36 -7.01 -9.44 -5.65
N ALA A 37 -6.50 -8.39 -5.00
CA ALA A 37 -7.18 -7.11 -4.87
C ALA A 37 -6.97 -6.16 -6.08
N GLY A 38 -6.27 -6.62 -7.13
CA GLY A 38 -5.99 -5.86 -8.35
C GLY A 38 -4.71 -5.02 -8.32
N TYR A 39 -3.78 -5.32 -7.41
CA TYR A 39 -2.49 -4.62 -7.34
C TYR A 39 -1.60 -4.92 -8.55
N GLN A 40 -0.90 -3.88 -9.03
CA GLN A 40 0.15 -4.00 -10.04
C GLN A 40 1.42 -3.30 -9.56
N LYS A 41 2.58 -3.93 -9.77
CA LYS A 41 3.89 -3.44 -9.27
C LYS A 41 4.20 -1.99 -9.70
N ASN A 42 3.78 -1.60 -10.90
CA ASN A 42 4.05 -0.27 -11.47
C ASN A 42 2.92 0.75 -11.25
N MET A 43 1.90 0.42 -10.45
CA MET A 43 0.79 1.35 -10.22
C MET A 43 1.26 2.57 -9.41
N LYS A 44 0.85 3.76 -9.85
CA LYS A 44 1.14 5.03 -9.17
C LYS A 44 0.13 5.35 -8.07
N ILE A 45 -1.14 5.05 -8.34
CA ILE A 45 -2.28 5.25 -7.44
C ILE A 45 -2.66 3.88 -6.88
N ILE A 46 -2.83 3.79 -5.57
CA ILE A 46 -3.28 2.59 -4.88
C ILE A 46 -4.80 2.65 -4.75
N PRO A 47 -5.54 1.72 -5.38
CA PRO A 47 -6.99 1.64 -5.24
C PRO A 47 -7.38 1.36 -3.78
N PRO A 48 -8.55 1.85 -3.33
CA PRO A 48 -9.03 1.58 -1.98
C PRO A 48 -9.08 0.09 -1.60
N LYS A 49 -9.38 -0.79 -2.55
CA LYS A 49 -9.38 -2.26 -2.34
C LYS A 49 -8.00 -2.81 -2.01
N VAL A 50 -6.98 -2.38 -2.77
CA VAL A 50 -5.58 -2.77 -2.53
C VAL A 50 -5.10 -2.20 -1.20
N LEU A 51 -5.46 -0.95 -0.91
CA LEU A 51 -5.08 -0.30 0.35
C LEU A 51 -5.65 -1.04 1.56
N LYS A 52 -6.94 -1.39 1.52
CA LYS A 52 -7.60 -2.16 2.58
C LYS A 52 -6.89 -3.50 2.79
N LYS A 53 -6.65 -4.25 1.72
CA LYS A 53 -5.94 -5.53 1.80
C LYS A 53 -4.52 -5.36 2.35
N PHE A 54 -3.82 -4.30 1.98
CA PHE A 54 -2.50 -3.99 2.54
C PHE A 54 -2.56 -3.73 4.05
N TYR A 55 -3.58 -3.00 4.53
CA TYR A 55 -3.79 -2.78 5.97
C TYR A 55 -4.16 -4.08 6.70
N ASP A 56 -4.96 -4.94 6.09
CA ASP A 56 -5.30 -6.26 6.65
C ASP A 56 -4.05 -7.15 6.81
N LEU A 57 -3.06 -7.02 5.91
CA LEU A 57 -1.82 -7.83 5.90
C LEU A 57 -0.70 -7.26 6.77
N PHE A 58 -0.49 -5.94 6.72
CA PHE A 58 0.64 -5.27 7.35
C PHE A 58 0.26 -4.54 8.65
N GLY A 59 -1.04 -4.34 8.90
CA GLY A 59 -1.58 -3.51 9.98
C GLY A 59 -1.90 -2.09 9.50
N GLU A 60 -2.80 -1.40 10.19
CA GLU A 60 -3.07 0.02 9.94
C GLU A 60 -1.91 0.90 10.44
N PRO A 61 -1.57 2.00 9.75
CA PRO A 61 -0.54 2.90 10.24
C PRO A 61 -1.04 3.57 11.53
N ILE A 62 -0.19 3.60 12.56
CA ILE A 62 -0.49 4.34 13.79
C ILE A 62 -0.43 5.84 13.44
N LEU A 63 -1.59 6.44 13.25
CA LEU A 63 -1.73 7.89 13.14
C LEU A 63 -1.77 8.44 14.57
N GLU A 64 -0.61 8.89 15.07
CA GLU A 64 -0.56 9.78 16.24
C GLU A 64 -1.09 11.19 15.88
#